data_AF-A0A3D8PWU5-F1
#
_entry.id   AF-A0A3D8PWU5-F1
#
_cell.length_a   1.000
_cell.length_b   1.000
_cell.length_c   1.000
_cell.angle_alpha   90.00
_cell.angle_beta   90.00
_cell.angle_gamma   90.00
#
_symmetry.space_group_name_H-M   'P 1'
#
loop_
_entity.id
_entity.type
_entity.pdbx_description
1 polymer ?
#
loop_
_entity_poly.entity_id
_entity_poly.type
_entity_poly.pdbx_seq_one_letter_code
_entity_poly.pdbx_strand_id
1 'polypeptide(L)'
;MIQLAGMQFQQSGMWTSDSIENVIIQRMQEDPIVHSYQSMDELSFELKLRKNIIESSRSMYQGNSQFASLENSRCNPQYWLLTDAGGFRLRDDVKPSDAIRDIYKNSSLYEFECATAIIIIYYHAVLKSIDEHLFNQLFQNLYLYSWHSESDLGIHDIKTSHFLPGDVVYFNNPDFNLETPWWRGENAVLLEDGTYFGHGIGIGNAKQMIQALNKTRMPGSNQSAYLENSVTRLSFKHLAKYSMLPRGYINHKIQPILFHHNESSISYDRYLYYLNMIYNQINDINLFP
;
A
#
# COMPACT_ATOMS: atom_id res chain seq x y z
N MET A 1 -20.36 -11.70 -2.48
CA MET A 1 -21.34 -11.94 -1.36
C MET A 1 -20.67 -11.75 0.00
N ILE A 2 -21.34 -11.20 1.02
CA ILE A 2 -20.79 -11.04 2.39
C ILE A 2 -21.44 -12.02 3.37
N GLN A 3 -20.66 -12.64 4.27
CA GLN A 3 -21.12 -13.49 5.36
C GLN A 3 -20.55 -13.08 6.71
N LEU A 4 -21.38 -13.10 7.75
CA LEU A 4 -21.00 -12.91 9.16
C LEU A 4 -21.27 -14.18 9.95
N ALA A 5 -20.24 -14.79 10.54
CA ALA A 5 -20.33 -16.07 11.26
C ALA A 5 -21.08 -17.17 10.46
N GLY A 6 -20.86 -17.20 9.14
CA GLY A 6 -21.51 -18.14 8.20
C GLY A 6 -22.94 -17.77 7.78
N MET A 7 -23.53 -16.71 8.33
CA MET A 7 -24.84 -16.21 7.92
C MET A 7 -24.71 -15.12 6.86
N GLN A 8 -25.63 -15.08 5.90
CA GLN A 8 -25.62 -14.03 4.88
C GLN A 8 -25.82 -12.65 5.53
N PHE A 9 -24.92 -11.73 5.24
CA PHE A 9 -25.03 -10.35 5.70
C PHE A 9 -26.20 -9.66 5.00
N GLN A 10 -27.13 -9.13 5.79
CA GLN A 10 -28.14 -8.21 5.32
C GLN A 10 -27.73 -6.81 5.74
N GLN A 11 -27.64 -5.91 4.76
CA GLN A 11 -27.22 -4.55 5.03
C GLN A 11 -28.23 -3.85 5.93
N SER A 12 -27.75 -3.35 7.06
CA SER A 12 -28.51 -2.51 7.98
C SER A 12 -28.24 -1.03 7.68
N GLY A 13 -29.09 -0.11 8.17
CA GLY A 13 -28.91 1.34 8.03
C GLY A 13 -27.71 1.92 8.80
N MET A 14 -26.70 1.11 9.12
CA MET A 14 -25.48 1.51 9.83
C MET A 14 -24.58 2.41 8.98
N TRP A 15 -24.60 2.24 7.65
CA TRP A 15 -23.89 3.09 6.70
C TRP A 15 -24.90 3.79 5.80
N THR A 16 -24.78 5.10 5.67
CA THR A 16 -25.63 5.88 4.76
C THR A 16 -25.35 5.50 3.32
N SER A 17 -26.36 5.62 2.46
CA SER A 17 -26.27 5.20 1.05
C SER A 17 -25.15 5.90 0.27
N ASP A 18 -24.78 7.12 0.63
CA ASP A 18 -23.74 7.89 -0.06
C ASP A 18 -22.34 7.74 0.58
N SER A 19 -22.19 6.86 1.56
CA SER A 19 -20.89 6.63 2.22
C SER A 19 -19.94 5.76 1.38
N ILE A 20 -18.64 6.00 1.50
CA ILE A 20 -17.57 5.16 0.93
C ILE A 20 -17.76 3.69 1.35
N GLU A 21 -18.11 3.47 2.62
CA GLU A 21 -18.38 2.14 3.15
C GLU A 21 -19.52 1.43 2.41
N ASN A 22 -20.60 2.14 2.06
CA ASN A 22 -21.69 1.55 1.27
C ASN A 22 -21.23 1.16 -0.14
N VAL A 23 -20.44 2.00 -0.81
CA VAL A 23 -19.89 1.67 -2.13
C VAL A 23 -19.02 0.41 -2.06
N ILE A 24 -18.19 0.28 -1.01
CA ILE A 24 -17.38 -0.93 -0.79
C ILE A 24 -18.28 -2.16 -0.56
N ILE A 25 -19.30 -2.06 0.30
CA ILE A 25 -20.25 -3.16 0.57
C ILE A 25 -20.94 -3.62 -0.72
N GLN A 26 -21.42 -2.69 -1.55
CA GLN A 26 -22.06 -3.00 -2.82
C GLN A 26 -21.10 -3.77 -3.74
N ARG A 27 -19.86 -3.30 -3.88
CA ARG A 27 -18.83 -3.99 -4.68
C ARG A 27 -18.47 -5.37 -4.11
N MET A 28 -18.43 -5.55 -2.80
CA MET A 28 -18.22 -6.86 -2.17
C MET A 28 -19.40 -7.82 -2.36
N GLN A 29 -20.63 -7.30 -2.46
CA GLN A 29 -21.81 -8.11 -2.74
C GLN A 29 -21.82 -8.60 -4.20
N GLU A 30 -21.40 -7.75 -5.13
CA GLU A 30 -21.23 -8.06 -6.57
C GLU A 30 -20.06 -9.02 -6.86
N ASP A 31 -19.09 -9.10 -5.96
CA ASP A 31 -17.93 -9.96 -6.10
C ASP A 31 -18.36 -11.45 -6.17
N PRO A 32 -17.86 -12.23 -7.15
CA PRO A 32 -18.11 -13.67 -7.22
C PRO A 32 -17.58 -14.45 -6.01
N ILE A 33 -16.61 -13.92 -5.26
CA ILE A 33 -16.13 -14.58 -4.03
C ILE A 33 -16.97 -14.24 -2.81
N VAL A 34 -16.90 -15.12 -1.80
CA VAL A 34 -17.56 -14.90 -0.51
C VAL A 34 -16.60 -14.21 0.46
N HIS A 35 -16.94 -12.97 0.82
CA HIS A 35 -16.28 -12.18 1.86
C HIS A 35 -16.82 -12.59 3.24
N SER A 36 -16.10 -13.45 3.94
CA SER A 36 -16.55 -14.02 5.23
C SER A 36 -15.86 -13.35 6.41
N TYR A 37 -16.61 -13.01 7.45
CA TYR A 37 -16.11 -12.41 8.71
C TYR A 37 -16.66 -13.17 9.92
N GLN A 38 -15.94 -13.14 11.04
CA GLN A 38 -16.38 -13.75 12.30
C GLN A 38 -17.35 -12.86 13.08
N SER A 39 -17.26 -11.54 12.90
CA SER A 39 -18.12 -10.56 13.59
C SER A 39 -18.40 -9.33 12.73
N MET A 40 -19.39 -8.54 13.15
CA MET A 40 -19.66 -7.22 12.57
C MET A 40 -18.47 -6.27 12.73
N ASP A 41 -17.75 -6.37 13.85
CA ASP A 41 -16.58 -5.51 14.12
C ASP A 41 -15.46 -5.79 13.13
N GLU A 42 -15.26 -7.04 12.71
CA GLU A 42 -14.26 -7.41 11.70
C GLU A 42 -14.60 -6.83 10.32
N LEU A 43 -15.87 -6.92 9.89
CA LEU A 43 -16.35 -6.28 8.66
C LEU A 43 -16.19 -4.76 8.74
N SER A 44 -16.65 -4.17 9.85
CA SER A 44 -16.59 -2.73 10.09
C SER A 44 -15.14 -2.22 10.11
N PHE A 45 -14.21 -3.02 10.62
CA PHE A 45 -12.78 -2.71 10.58
C PHE A 45 -12.23 -2.69 9.15
N GLU A 46 -12.54 -3.69 8.31
CA GLU A 46 -12.12 -3.67 6.90
C GLU A 46 -12.66 -2.45 6.16
N LEU A 47 -13.96 -2.15 6.32
CA LEU A 47 -14.60 -1.00 5.68
C LEU A 47 -13.95 0.32 6.12
N LYS A 48 -13.70 0.48 7.43
CA LYS A 48 -13.00 1.64 7.99
C LYS A 48 -11.59 1.77 7.43
N LEU A 49 -10.83 0.67 7.36
CA LEU A 49 -9.45 0.69 6.89
C LEU A 49 -9.38 1.00 5.39
N ARG A 50 -10.23 0.38 4.55
CA ARG A 50 -10.34 0.71 3.12
C ARG A 50 -10.67 2.17 2.88
N LYS A 51 -11.66 2.72 3.60
CA LYS A 51 -11.96 4.15 3.57
C LYS A 51 -10.74 4.99 3.96
N ASN A 52 -10.04 4.62 5.03
CA ASN A 52 -8.85 5.35 5.46
C ASN A 52 -7.69 5.26 4.46
N ILE A 53 -7.58 4.19 3.67
CA ILE A 53 -6.64 4.09 2.53
C ILE A 53 -6.99 5.12 1.45
N ILE A 54 -8.27 5.19 1.07
CA ILE A 54 -8.78 6.17 0.09
C ILE A 54 -8.53 7.60 0.57
N GLU A 55 -8.92 7.91 1.81
CA GLU A 55 -8.72 9.24 2.41
C GLU A 55 -7.24 9.61 2.54
N SER A 56 -6.38 8.64 2.86
CA SER A 56 -4.93 8.84 2.91
C SER A 56 -4.34 9.10 1.52
N SER A 57 -4.90 8.49 0.49
CA SER A 57 -4.50 8.74 -0.91
C SER A 57 -4.91 10.15 -1.35
N ARG A 58 -6.14 10.56 -1.06
CA ARG A 58 -6.63 11.92 -1.33
C ARG A 58 -5.81 12.97 -0.56
N SER A 59 -5.47 12.70 0.70
CA SER A 59 -4.65 13.59 1.52
C SER A 59 -3.23 13.73 0.94
N MET A 60 -2.65 12.65 0.42
CA MET A 60 -1.34 12.68 -0.22
C MET A 60 -1.39 13.49 -1.52
N TYR A 61 -2.42 13.28 -2.35
CA TYR A 61 -2.64 14.06 -3.58
C TYR A 61 -2.80 15.57 -3.32
N GLN A 62 -3.47 15.94 -2.23
CA GLN A 62 -3.63 17.35 -1.81
C GLN A 62 -2.35 17.95 -1.22
N GLY A 63 -1.41 17.11 -0.79
CA GLY A 63 -0.11 17.51 -0.28
C GLY A 63 0.85 17.95 -1.39
N ASN A 64 2.05 18.34 -0.98
CA ASN A 64 3.12 18.81 -1.87
C ASN A 64 4.28 17.82 -1.99
N SER A 65 4.14 16.59 -1.50
CA SER A 65 5.15 15.54 -1.66
C SER A 65 5.26 15.18 -3.14
N GLN A 66 6.48 15.18 -3.67
CA GLN A 66 6.70 14.94 -5.09
C GLN A 66 7.17 13.50 -5.33
N PHE A 67 7.03 13.06 -6.58
CA PHE A 67 7.68 11.84 -7.03
C PHE A 67 9.19 12.07 -7.17
N ALA A 68 9.99 11.14 -6.66
CA ALA A 68 11.41 11.01 -6.97
C ALA A 68 11.79 9.54 -7.10
N SER A 69 12.83 9.23 -7.88
CA SER A 69 13.41 7.88 -7.87
C SER A 69 14.03 7.58 -6.49
N LEU A 70 14.35 6.31 -6.22
CA LEU A 70 14.99 5.92 -4.96
C LEU A 70 16.27 6.73 -4.70
N GLU A 71 17.16 6.82 -5.69
CA GLU A 71 18.41 7.59 -5.62
C GLU A 71 18.20 9.09 -5.27
N ASN A 72 17.09 9.69 -5.72
CA ASN A 72 16.80 11.10 -5.53
C ASN A 72 15.82 11.35 -4.37
N SER A 73 15.55 10.36 -3.54
CA SER A 73 14.55 10.47 -2.47
C SER A 73 14.98 11.48 -1.40
N ARG A 74 14.01 12.17 -0.82
CA ARG A 74 14.20 13.22 0.19
C ARG A 74 13.18 13.06 1.31
N CYS A 75 13.61 13.27 2.55
CA CYS A 75 12.74 13.21 3.73
C CYS A 75 13.10 14.27 4.76
N ASN A 76 12.17 14.58 5.66
CA ASN A 76 12.42 15.49 6.77
C ASN A 76 13.41 14.87 7.79
N PRO A 77 14.61 15.45 7.98
CA PRO A 77 15.65 14.88 8.87
C PRO A 77 15.29 14.95 10.35
N GLN A 78 14.24 15.70 10.72
CA GLN A 78 13.71 15.70 12.08
C GLN A 78 13.12 14.33 12.47
N TYR A 79 12.63 13.55 11.51
CA TYR A 79 11.95 12.28 11.74
C TYR A 79 12.70 11.08 11.17
N TRP A 80 13.40 11.28 10.06
CA TRP A 80 13.96 10.19 9.25
C TRP A 80 15.46 10.39 8.98
N LEU A 81 16.20 9.29 8.99
CA LEU A 81 17.55 9.20 8.46
C LEU A 81 17.45 8.69 7.03
N LEU A 82 17.83 9.52 6.06
CA LEU A 82 17.95 9.11 4.65
C LEU A 82 19.17 8.19 4.50
N THR A 83 18.97 7.04 3.87
CA THR A 83 20.04 6.08 3.55
C THR A 83 20.57 6.30 2.14
N ASP A 84 21.77 5.77 1.85
CA ASP A 84 22.36 5.83 0.51
C ASP A 84 21.52 5.13 -0.58
N ALA A 85 20.66 4.18 -0.18
CA ALA A 85 19.72 3.53 -1.09
C ALA A 85 18.45 4.35 -1.35
N GLY A 86 18.27 5.49 -0.66
CA GLY A 86 17.06 6.32 -0.75
C GLY A 86 15.95 5.94 0.23
N GLY A 87 16.18 4.96 1.12
CA GLY A 87 15.20 4.58 2.13
C GLY A 87 15.19 5.52 3.34
N PHE A 88 14.01 5.68 3.95
CA PHE A 88 13.81 6.52 5.13
C PHE A 88 13.79 5.65 6.38
N ARG A 89 14.88 5.65 7.15
CA ARG A 89 14.94 4.95 8.42
C ARG A 89 14.42 5.86 9.53
N LEU A 90 13.40 5.43 10.24
CA LEU A 90 12.89 6.15 11.40
C LEU A 90 14.02 6.36 12.41
N ARG A 91 14.09 7.55 13.00
CA ARG A 91 15.04 7.79 14.09
C ARG A 91 14.58 7.12 15.38
N ASP A 92 15.52 6.60 16.15
CA ASP A 92 15.25 5.87 17.39
C ASP A 92 14.55 6.70 18.48
N ASP A 93 14.65 8.04 18.40
CA ASP A 93 14.05 8.99 19.34
C ASP A 93 12.67 9.51 18.92
N VAL A 94 12.11 8.98 17.82
CA VAL A 94 10.88 9.48 17.19
C VAL A 94 9.76 8.46 17.25
N LYS A 95 8.54 8.92 17.58
CA LYS A 95 7.35 8.05 17.52
C LYS A 95 6.96 7.77 16.07
N PRO A 96 6.71 6.49 15.71
CA PRO A 96 6.23 6.13 14.37
C PRO A 96 5.02 6.92 13.89
N SER A 97 4.03 7.13 14.77
CA SER A 97 2.82 7.89 14.45
C SER A 97 3.11 9.34 14.07
N ASP A 98 4.07 9.98 14.73
CA ASP A 98 4.41 11.37 14.49
C ASP A 98 5.17 11.52 13.17
N ALA A 99 6.08 10.59 12.89
CA ALA A 99 6.83 10.55 11.64
C ALA A 99 5.93 10.32 10.41
N ILE A 100 4.96 9.40 10.49
CA ILE A 100 4.01 9.15 9.41
C ILE A 100 3.10 10.37 9.19
N ARG A 101 2.60 11.01 10.24
CA ARG A 101 1.79 12.25 10.12
C ARG A 101 2.59 13.40 9.55
N ASP A 102 3.88 13.49 9.86
CA ASP A 102 4.75 14.55 9.36
C ASP A 102 4.86 14.53 7.83
N ILE A 103 4.85 13.34 7.21
CA ILE A 103 4.85 13.21 5.74
C ILE A 103 3.66 13.94 5.11
N TYR A 104 2.48 13.87 5.73
CA TYR A 104 1.29 14.57 5.24
C TYR A 104 1.31 16.06 5.59
N LYS A 105 1.72 16.39 6.82
CA LYS A 105 1.68 17.77 7.34
C LYS A 105 2.73 18.68 6.69
N ASN A 106 3.95 18.16 6.53
CA ASN A 106 5.11 18.87 5.99
C ASN A 106 5.54 18.26 4.64
N SER A 107 4.55 17.85 3.84
CA SER A 107 4.71 17.13 2.57
C SER A 107 5.73 17.71 1.59
N SER A 108 5.95 19.03 1.56
CA SER A 108 6.98 19.65 0.71
C SER A 108 8.43 19.31 1.08
N LEU A 109 8.65 18.72 2.26
CA LEU A 109 9.96 18.21 2.70
C LEU A 109 10.24 16.78 2.21
N TYR A 110 9.32 16.18 1.46
CA TYR A 110 9.37 14.78 1.08
C TYR A 110 9.28 14.55 -0.43
N GLU A 111 10.13 13.67 -0.93
CA GLU A 111 10.13 13.17 -2.31
C GLU A 111 10.45 11.68 -2.29
N PHE A 112 9.59 10.85 -2.88
CA PHE A 112 9.71 9.39 -2.84
C PHE A 112 9.00 8.74 -4.03
N GLU A 113 9.33 7.49 -4.33
CA GLU A 113 8.73 6.76 -5.47
C GLU A 113 7.36 6.15 -5.10
N CYS A 114 6.65 5.58 -6.10
CA CYS A 114 5.25 5.22 -5.93
C CYS A 114 4.99 3.99 -5.06
N ALA A 115 5.89 2.99 -4.98
CA ALA A 115 5.72 1.87 -4.04
C ALA A 115 5.86 2.33 -2.56
N THR A 116 6.83 3.19 -2.28
CA THR A 116 7.04 3.84 -0.98
C THR A 116 5.82 4.68 -0.61
N ALA A 117 5.23 5.38 -1.58
CA ALA A 117 3.98 6.11 -1.39
C ALA A 117 2.83 5.20 -0.94
N ILE A 118 2.69 3.99 -1.52
CA ILE A 118 1.69 3.01 -1.07
C ILE A 118 1.95 2.57 0.37
N ILE A 119 3.20 2.27 0.74
CA ILE A 119 3.54 1.89 2.11
C ILE A 119 3.20 3.01 3.11
N ILE A 120 3.49 4.27 2.76
CA ILE A 120 3.12 5.44 3.57
C ILE A 120 1.59 5.54 3.72
N ILE A 121 0.85 5.37 2.62
CA ILE A 121 -0.63 5.37 2.63
C ILE A 121 -1.17 4.28 3.54
N TYR A 122 -0.63 3.07 3.46
CA TYR A 122 -1.03 1.96 4.32
C TYR A 122 -0.76 2.27 5.80
N TYR A 123 0.44 2.73 6.15
CA TYR A 123 0.73 3.10 7.55
C TYR A 123 -0.17 4.22 8.05
N HIS A 124 -0.40 5.26 7.26
CA HIS A 124 -1.29 6.35 7.65
C HIS A 124 -2.74 5.88 7.80
N ALA A 125 -3.22 5.01 6.90
CA ALA A 125 -4.54 4.43 6.98
C ALA A 125 -4.73 3.54 8.22
N VAL A 126 -3.72 2.72 8.56
CA VAL A 126 -3.71 1.91 9.77
C VAL A 126 -3.70 2.80 11.01
N LEU A 127 -2.85 3.83 11.06
CA LEU A 127 -2.80 4.81 12.15
C LEU A 127 -4.16 5.50 12.38
N LYS A 128 -4.94 5.76 11.32
CA LYS A 128 -6.31 6.29 11.42
C LYS A 128 -7.36 5.25 11.81
N SER A 129 -6.99 3.97 11.78
CA SER A 129 -7.91 2.84 11.99
C SER A 129 -7.78 2.21 13.38
N ILE A 130 -6.62 2.30 14.00
CA ILE A 130 -6.32 1.73 15.33
C ILE A 130 -5.94 2.79 16.36
N ASP A 131 -5.78 2.38 17.62
CA ASP A 131 -5.25 3.23 18.69
C ASP A 131 -3.77 3.61 18.41
N GLU A 132 -3.40 4.86 18.67
CA GLU A 132 -2.06 5.38 18.39
C GLU A 132 -0.96 4.67 19.20
N HIS A 133 -1.24 4.33 20.47
CA HIS A 133 -0.26 3.61 21.28
C HIS A 133 -0.01 2.22 20.70
N LEU A 134 -1.06 1.53 20.26
CA LEU A 134 -0.94 0.25 19.55
C LEU A 134 -0.14 0.40 18.24
N PHE A 135 -0.41 1.44 17.44
CA PHE A 135 0.36 1.71 16.21
C PHE A 135 1.86 1.87 16.51
N ASN A 136 2.19 2.69 17.50
CA ASN A 136 3.57 2.93 17.91
C ASN A 136 4.24 1.67 18.48
N GLN A 137 3.48 0.76 19.08
CA GLN A 137 4.00 -0.54 19.53
C GLN A 137 4.21 -1.53 18.36
N LEU A 138 3.34 -1.51 17.36
CA LEU A 138 3.42 -2.40 16.21
C LEU A 138 4.54 -2.00 15.24
N PHE A 139 4.77 -0.70 15.04
CA PHE A 139 5.64 -0.24 13.96
C PHE A 139 6.84 0.57 14.47
N GLN A 140 7.59 0.03 15.43
CA GLN A 140 8.67 0.76 16.12
C GLN A 140 9.89 1.07 15.25
N ASN A 141 10.20 0.20 14.27
CA ASN A 141 11.44 0.26 13.49
C ASN A 141 11.18 0.56 12.02
N LEU A 142 10.31 1.55 11.74
CA LEU A 142 9.90 1.84 10.36
C LEU A 142 11.11 2.12 9.46
N TYR A 143 11.15 1.41 8.34
CA TYR A 143 12.04 1.67 7.23
C TYR A 143 11.20 1.80 5.95
N LEU A 144 11.08 3.01 5.41
CA LEU A 144 10.30 3.26 4.21
C LEU A 144 11.22 3.13 3.00
N TYR A 145 11.08 2.05 2.24
CA TYR A 145 11.86 1.80 1.02
C TYR A 145 11.10 0.84 0.11
N SER A 146 10.65 1.33 -1.05
CA SER A 146 9.88 0.50 -1.99
C SER A 146 8.71 -0.18 -1.26
N TRP A 147 8.57 -1.49 -1.40
CA TRP A 147 7.57 -2.32 -0.75
C TRP A 147 8.01 -2.92 0.60
N HIS A 148 9.19 -2.56 1.12
CA HIS A 148 9.62 -3.03 2.44
C HIS A 148 8.65 -2.54 3.51
N SER A 149 8.23 -3.46 4.38
CA SER A 149 7.29 -3.19 5.46
C SER A 149 7.47 -4.20 6.60
N GLU A 150 7.09 -3.81 7.81
CA GLU A 150 7.03 -4.72 8.97
C GLU A 150 5.98 -5.82 8.74
N SER A 151 6.26 -7.04 9.20
CA SER A 151 5.37 -8.20 8.99
C SER A 151 3.94 -7.99 9.51
N ASP A 152 3.78 -7.17 10.56
CA ASP A 152 2.47 -6.85 11.15
C ASP A 152 1.55 -6.07 10.21
N LEU A 153 2.09 -5.40 9.18
CA LEU A 153 1.28 -4.70 8.19
C LEU A 153 0.49 -5.71 7.33
N GLY A 154 1.06 -6.89 7.09
CA GLY A 154 0.38 -8.02 6.46
C GLY A 154 -0.04 -7.78 5.01
N ILE A 155 0.90 -7.47 4.12
CA ILE A 155 0.63 -7.21 2.69
C ILE A 155 0.63 -8.53 1.90
N HIS A 156 -0.35 -8.69 1.00
CA HIS A 156 -0.43 -9.83 0.09
C HIS A 156 -1.04 -9.45 -1.25
N ASP A 157 -0.67 -10.20 -2.29
CA ASP A 157 -1.25 -10.08 -3.63
C ASP A 157 -2.36 -11.10 -3.87
N ILE A 158 -3.38 -10.68 -4.62
CA ILE A 158 -4.50 -11.51 -5.05
C ILE A 158 -4.67 -11.31 -6.55
N LYS A 159 -4.65 -12.41 -7.31
CA LYS A 159 -5.03 -12.37 -8.73
C LYS A 159 -6.56 -12.29 -8.82
N THR A 160 -7.07 -11.22 -9.39
CA THR A 160 -8.51 -10.94 -9.52
C THR A 160 -8.72 -9.89 -10.60
N SER A 161 -9.88 -9.92 -11.25
CA SER A 161 -10.37 -8.83 -12.11
C SER A 161 -11.50 -8.04 -11.45
N HIS A 162 -11.85 -8.39 -10.20
CA HIS A 162 -12.85 -7.69 -9.40
C HIS A 162 -12.16 -6.86 -8.32
N PHE A 163 -12.21 -5.54 -8.48
CA PHE A 163 -11.53 -4.59 -7.61
C PHE A 163 -12.51 -3.92 -6.66
N LEU A 164 -12.05 -3.73 -5.42
CA LEU A 164 -12.78 -3.05 -4.36
C LEU A 164 -12.11 -1.71 -4.07
N PRO A 165 -12.87 -0.63 -3.77
CA PRO A 165 -12.27 0.62 -3.32
C PRO A 165 -11.30 0.41 -2.15
N GLY A 166 -10.16 1.09 -2.19
CA GLY A 166 -9.03 0.91 -1.28
C GLY A 166 -8.05 -0.20 -1.68
N ASP A 167 -8.33 -0.96 -2.76
CA ASP A 167 -7.33 -1.86 -3.36
C ASP A 167 -6.18 -1.07 -3.97
N VAL A 168 -4.97 -1.62 -3.89
CA VAL A 168 -3.84 -1.14 -4.68
C VAL A 168 -3.73 -2.01 -5.93
N VAL A 169 -3.70 -1.35 -7.07
CA VAL A 169 -3.53 -1.96 -8.39
C VAL A 169 -2.19 -1.58 -9.00
N TYR A 170 -1.80 -2.28 -10.06
CA TYR A 170 -0.62 -1.94 -10.83
C TYR A 170 -0.98 -1.72 -12.31
N PHE A 171 -0.62 -0.55 -12.84
CA PHE A 171 -0.64 -0.28 -14.27
C PHE A 171 0.74 -0.61 -14.84
N ASN A 172 0.86 -1.70 -15.60
CA ASN A 172 2.12 -2.09 -16.21
C ASN A 172 2.37 -1.32 -17.52
N ASN A 173 3.59 -0.83 -17.71
CA ASN A 173 4.05 -0.22 -18.95
C ASN A 173 5.19 -1.09 -19.55
N PRO A 174 4.86 -2.09 -20.36
CA PRO A 174 5.83 -3.12 -20.77
C PRO A 174 6.99 -2.57 -21.61
N ASP A 175 6.71 -1.56 -22.45
CA ASP A 175 7.68 -0.95 -23.37
C ASP A 175 8.12 0.44 -22.89
N PHE A 176 8.32 0.61 -21.58
CA PHE A 176 8.80 1.87 -21.01
C PHE A 176 10.18 2.27 -21.57
N ASN A 177 10.48 3.57 -21.62
CA ASN A 177 11.80 4.04 -22.03
C ASN A 177 12.87 3.69 -20.97
N LEU A 178 13.92 2.98 -21.39
CA LEU A 178 15.03 2.54 -20.53
C LEU A 178 15.82 3.70 -19.90
N GLU A 179 15.80 4.88 -20.50
CA GLU A 179 16.43 6.09 -19.94
C GLU A 179 15.63 6.67 -18.75
N THR A 180 14.35 6.29 -18.64
CA THR A 180 13.45 6.72 -17.56
C THR A 180 12.75 5.50 -16.92
N PRO A 181 13.52 4.60 -16.27
CA PRO A 181 13.04 3.28 -15.85
C PRO A 181 11.97 3.30 -14.76
N TRP A 182 11.75 4.44 -14.11
CA TRP A 182 10.64 4.66 -13.17
C TRP A 182 9.27 4.71 -13.85
N TRP A 183 9.20 4.82 -15.18
CA TRP A 183 7.96 4.75 -15.95
C TRP A 183 7.56 3.33 -16.37
N ARG A 184 8.19 2.29 -15.82
CA ARG A 184 7.85 0.87 -16.04
C ARG A 184 6.43 0.49 -15.65
N GLY A 185 5.80 1.32 -14.83
CA GLY A 185 4.42 1.16 -14.41
C GLY A 185 4.10 2.11 -13.28
N GLU A 186 2.92 1.94 -12.71
CA GLU A 186 2.42 2.77 -11.63
C GLU A 186 1.60 1.95 -10.64
N ASN A 187 1.99 2.01 -9.37
CA ASN A 187 1.17 1.52 -8.26
C ASN A 187 0.10 2.58 -7.96
N ALA A 188 -1.17 2.18 -7.89
CA ALA A 188 -2.26 3.14 -7.69
C ALA A 188 -3.35 2.62 -6.74
N VAL A 189 -3.91 3.50 -5.92
CA VAL A 189 -5.05 3.18 -5.04
C VAL A 189 -6.35 3.41 -5.81
N LEU A 190 -7.22 2.40 -5.88
CA LEU A 190 -8.57 2.53 -6.41
C LEU A 190 -9.45 3.31 -5.42
N LEU A 191 -10.05 4.40 -5.89
CA LEU A 191 -10.96 5.25 -5.13
C LEU A 191 -12.42 4.79 -5.29
N GLU A 192 -13.32 5.31 -4.47
CA GLU A 192 -14.74 4.94 -4.44
C GLU A 192 -15.49 5.28 -5.73
N ASP A 193 -15.06 6.32 -6.45
CA ASP A 193 -15.67 6.82 -7.69
C ASP A 193 -15.16 6.09 -8.95
N GLY A 194 -14.32 5.06 -8.79
CA GLY A 194 -13.70 4.32 -9.89
C GLY A 194 -12.50 5.01 -10.54
N THR A 195 -12.03 6.13 -9.97
CA THR A 195 -10.73 6.72 -10.30
C THR A 195 -9.61 6.09 -9.47
N TYR A 196 -8.37 6.43 -9.81
CA TYR A 196 -7.17 5.89 -9.20
C TYR A 196 -6.28 7.04 -8.75
N PHE A 197 -5.60 6.89 -7.62
CA PHE A 197 -4.51 7.77 -7.22
C PHE A 197 -3.17 7.07 -7.46
N GLY A 198 -2.35 7.60 -8.36
CA GLY A 198 -0.95 7.20 -8.56
C GLY A 198 -0.01 8.33 -8.13
N HIS A 199 0.96 8.03 -7.27
CA HIS A 199 1.92 9.03 -6.79
C HIS A 199 2.90 9.43 -7.89
N GLY A 200 2.78 10.67 -8.37
CA GLY A 200 3.52 11.21 -9.52
C GLY A 200 2.66 11.41 -10.77
N ILE A 201 1.56 10.68 -10.91
CA ILE A 201 0.58 10.87 -12.00
C ILE A 201 -0.61 11.72 -11.53
N GLY A 202 -1.07 11.54 -10.28
CA GLY A 202 -2.22 12.22 -9.70
C GLY A 202 -3.48 11.35 -9.66
N ILE A 203 -4.66 11.97 -9.72
CA ILE A 203 -5.95 11.28 -9.73
C ILE A 203 -6.53 11.24 -11.14
N GLY A 204 -6.95 10.06 -11.60
CA GLY A 204 -7.59 9.89 -12.91
C GLY A 204 -8.22 8.51 -13.08
N ASN A 205 -9.03 8.34 -14.11
CA ASN A 205 -9.56 7.02 -14.47
C ASN A 205 -8.48 6.13 -15.15
N ALA A 206 -8.76 4.83 -15.30
CA ALA A 206 -7.81 3.88 -15.89
C ALA A 206 -7.28 4.30 -17.27
N LYS A 207 -8.13 4.89 -18.12
CA LYS A 207 -7.71 5.38 -19.44
C LYS A 207 -6.69 6.51 -19.32
N GLN A 208 -6.88 7.43 -18.38
CA GLN A 208 -5.94 8.53 -18.13
C GLN A 208 -4.60 8.01 -17.59
N MET A 209 -4.61 7.02 -16.67
CA MET A 209 -3.40 6.37 -16.17
C MET A 209 -2.60 5.70 -17.30
N ILE A 210 -3.28 4.90 -18.13
CA ILE A 210 -2.68 4.23 -19.29
C ILE A 210 -2.14 5.27 -20.30
N GLN A 211 -2.86 6.36 -20.53
CA GLN A 211 -2.41 7.43 -21.42
C GLN A 211 -1.17 8.16 -20.89
N ALA A 212 -1.03 8.35 -19.57
CA ALA A 212 0.15 8.93 -18.98
C ALA A 212 1.39 8.04 -19.21
N LEU A 213 1.27 6.73 -18.92
CA LEU A 213 2.35 5.76 -19.14
C LEU A 213 2.70 5.57 -20.61
N ASN A 214 1.72 5.59 -21.51
CA ASN A 214 1.97 5.42 -22.94
C ASN A 214 2.81 6.56 -23.56
N LYS A 215 2.87 7.74 -22.93
CA LYS A 215 3.70 8.87 -23.36
C LYS A 215 5.18 8.69 -23.05
N THR A 216 5.53 7.74 -22.19
CA THR A 216 6.90 7.50 -21.70
C THR A 216 7.45 6.15 -22.18
N ARG A 217 6.83 5.59 -23.22
CA ARG A 217 7.30 4.38 -23.91
C ARG A 217 8.53 4.66 -24.75
N MET A 218 9.28 3.61 -25.06
CA MET A 218 10.38 3.67 -26.01
C MET A 218 9.89 4.06 -27.42
N PRO A 219 10.71 4.76 -28.23
CA PRO A 219 10.34 5.17 -29.58
C PRO A 219 9.90 3.99 -30.45
N GLY A 220 8.80 4.16 -31.17
CA GLY A 220 8.27 3.14 -32.09
C GLY A 220 7.45 2.01 -31.44
N SER A 221 7.26 2.02 -30.12
CA SER A 221 6.43 1.01 -29.45
C SER A 221 4.94 1.10 -29.82
N ASN A 222 4.37 -0.04 -30.19
CA ASN A 222 2.93 -0.22 -30.40
C ASN A 222 2.24 -0.97 -29.25
N GLN A 223 2.99 -1.42 -28.23
CA GLN A 223 2.42 -2.10 -27.07
C GLN A 223 1.96 -1.07 -26.04
N SER A 224 0.67 -1.08 -25.70
CA SER A 224 0.10 -0.17 -24.70
C SER A 224 0.40 -0.65 -23.28
N ALA A 225 0.54 0.30 -22.36
CA ALA A 225 0.35 0.07 -20.94
C ALA A 225 -1.07 -0.48 -20.67
N TYR A 226 -1.22 -1.22 -19.56
CA TYR A 226 -2.47 -1.87 -19.18
C TYR A 226 -2.57 -2.05 -17.67
N LEU A 227 -3.81 -2.19 -17.17
CA LEU A 227 -4.08 -2.53 -15.76
C LEU A 227 -3.96 -4.04 -15.57
N GLU A 228 -3.18 -4.48 -14.58
CA GLU A 228 -3.04 -5.90 -14.26
C GLU A 228 -4.30 -6.49 -13.62
N ASN A 229 -4.51 -7.80 -13.80
CA ASN A 229 -5.55 -8.57 -13.10
C ASN A 229 -5.05 -9.05 -11.73
N SER A 230 -4.56 -8.12 -10.93
CA SER A 230 -4.01 -8.34 -9.60
C SER A 230 -4.28 -7.13 -8.71
N VAL A 231 -4.41 -7.38 -7.41
CA VAL A 231 -4.47 -6.33 -6.39
C VAL A 231 -3.57 -6.69 -5.22
N THR A 232 -2.95 -5.67 -4.66
CA THR A 232 -2.23 -5.72 -3.39
C THR A 232 -3.17 -5.24 -2.28
N ARG A 233 -3.28 -6.02 -1.20
CA ARG A 233 -4.17 -5.74 -0.07
C ARG A 233 -3.45 -5.92 1.27
N LEU A 234 -3.90 -5.16 2.26
CA LEU A 234 -3.60 -5.42 3.67
C LEU A 234 -4.40 -6.63 4.16
N SER A 235 -3.86 -7.33 5.14
CA SER A 235 -4.53 -8.41 5.85
C SER A 235 -5.51 -7.82 6.86
N PHE A 236 -6.68 -7.38 6.39
CA PHE A 236 -7.69 -6.69 7.21
C PHE A 236 -8.04 -7.45 8.49
N LYS A 237 -8.23 -8.77 8.40
CA LYS A 237 -8.56 -9.63 9.55
C LYS A 237 -7.43 -9.73 10.57
N HIS A 238 -6.18 -9.72 10.10
CA HIS A 238 -5.01 -9.76 10.96
C HIS A 238 -4.88 -8.46 11.76
N LEU A 239 -5.01 -7.32 11.09
CA LEU A 239 -5.00 -6.00 11.72
C LEU A 239 -6.20 -5.78 12.66
N ALA A 240 -7.38 -6.28 12.28
CA ALA A 240 -8.57 -6.27 13.13
C ALA A 240 -8.31 -6.98 14.47
N LYS A 241 -7.68 -8.16 14.45
CA LYS A 241 -7.31 -8.89 15.68
C LYS A 241 -6.44 -8.05 16.60
N TYR A 242 -5.42 -7.36 16.09
CA TYR A 242 -4.59 -6.49 16.93
C TYR A 242 -5.41 -5.36 17.59
N SER A 243 -6.32 -4.75 16.85
CA SER A 243 -7.17 -3.68 17.37
C SER A 243 -8.17 -4.15 18.45
N MET A 244 -8.47 -5.44 18.49
CA MET A 244 -9.45 -6.05 19.40
C MET A 244 -8.81 -6.73 20.62
N LEU A 245 -7.49 -6.95 20.61
CA LEU A 245 -6.78 -7.59 21.71
C LEU A 245 -6.51 -6.62 22.88
N PRO A 246 -6.48 -7.10 24.14
CA PRO A 246 -6.05 -6.31 25.28
C PRO A 246 -4.62 -5.77 25.10
N ARG A 247 -4.35 -4.57 25.64
CA ARG A 247 -3.02 -3.93 25.62
C ARG A 247 -1.95 -4.88 26.17
N GLY A 248 -0.89 -5.13 25.40
CA GLY A 248 0.29 -5.90 25.84
C GLY A 248 0.49 -7.27 25.20
N TYR A 249 -0.41 -7.72 24.31
CA TYR A 249 -0.19 -8.94 23.52
C TYR A 249 0.69 -8.63 22.29
N ILE A 250 2.02 -8.78 22.42
CA ILE A 250 2.94 -8.72 21.29
C ILE A 250 3.78 -10.00 21.30
N ASN A 251 3.68 -10.77 20.22
CA ASN A 251 4.55 -11.92 19.98
C ASN A 251 5.91 -11.47 19.44
N HIS A 252 6.93 -12.31 19.57
CA HIS A 252 8.20 -12.11 18.87
C HIS A 252 7.94 -11.94 17.38
N LYS A 253 8.46 -10.86 16.79
CA LYS A 253 8.28 -10.52 15.38
C LYS A 253 9.43 -11.08 14.57
N ILE A 254 9.09 -11.73 13.45
CA ILE A 254 10.08 -12.05 12.43
C ILE A 254 10.36 -10.75 11.70
N GLN A 255 11.59 -10.24 11.83
CA GLN A 255 12.03 -9.08 11.09
C GLN A 255 12.18 -9.46 9.61
N PRO A 256 11.43 -8.83 8.70
CA PRO A 256 11.55 -9.10 7.28
C PRO A 256 12.97 -8.80 6.80
N ILE A 257 13.46 -9.59 5.84
CA ILE A 257 14.75 -9.31 5.22
C ILE A 257 14.71 -7.93 4.58
N LEU A 258 15.65 -7.08 4.99
CA LEU A 258 15.92 -5.82 4.34
C LEU A 258 16.92 -6.05 3.20
N PHE A 259 16.52 -5.71 1.97
CA PHE A 259 17.38 -5.72 0.79
C PHE A 259 17.08 -4.49 -0.07
N HIS A 260 18.12 -3.95 -0.73
CA HIS A 260 17.99 -2.79 -1.61
C HIS A 260 18.11 -3.23 -3.08
N HIS A 261 17.00 -3.16 -3.82
CA HIS A 261 16.95 -3.55 -5.24
C HIS A 261 17.10 -2.36 -6.21
N ASN A 262 16.96 -1.13 -5.72
CA ASN A 262 17.17 0.12 -6.46
C ASN A 262 16.33 0.27 -7.74
N GLU A 263 15.11 -0.27 -7.73
CA GLU A 263 14.18 -0.16 -8.86
C GLU A 263 12.90 0.56 -8.42
N SER A 264 12.70 1.79 -8.88
CA SER A 264 11.47 2.55 -8.63
C SER A 264 10.27 1.97 -9.37
N SER A 265 9.08 2.18 -8.80
CA SER A 265 7.80 1.89 -9.44
C SER A 265 7.58 0.43 -9.80
N ILE A 266 8.20 -0.50 -9.07
CA ILE A 266 7.91 -1.93 -9.22
C ILE A 266 6.59 -2.29 -8.56
N SER A 267 5.91 -3.31 -9.07
CA SER A 267 4.76 -3.94 -8.41
C SER A 267 5.18 -4.72 -7.17
N TYR A 268 4.22 -5.01 -6.28
CA TYR A 268 4.49 -5.88 -5.13
C TYR A 268 4.88 -7.30 -5.55
N ASP A 269 4.26 -7.85 -6.59
CA ASP A 269 4.62 -9.14 -7.22
C ASP A 269 6.11 -9.18 -7.61
N ARG A 270 6.63 -8.12 -8.24
CA ARG A 270 8.05 -8.01 -8.59
C ARG A 270 8.95 -7.87 -7.37
N TYR A 271 8.50 -7.16 -6.32
CA TYR A 271 9.21 -7.11 -5.05
C TYR A 271 9.31 -8.51 -4.40
N LEU A 272 8.21 -9.28 -4.39
CA LEU A 272 8.20 -10.65 -3.88
C LEU A 272 9.13 -11.58 -4.67
N TYR A 273 9.22 -11.40 -5.99
CA TYR A 273 10.19 -12.11 -6.82
C TYR A 273 11.64 -11.87 -6.35
N TYR A 274 12.02 -10.60 -6.12
CA TYR A 274 13.34 -10.28 -5.59
C TYR A 274 13.57 -10.82 -4.19
N LEU A 275 12.58 -10.71 -3.31
CA LEU A 275 12.66 -11.24 -1.97
C LEU A 275 12.88 -12.77 -1.99
N ASN A 276 12.18 -13.50 -2.86
CA ASN A 276 12.34 -14.95 -3.02
C ASN A 276 13.74 -15.33 -3.52
N MET A 277 14.29 -14.57 -4.49
CA MET A 277 15.66 -14.78 -4.95
C MET A 277 16.68 -14.65 -3.80
N ILE A 278 16.53 -13.64 -2.94
CA ILE A 278 17.39 -13.44 -1.78
C ILE A 278 17.26 -14.60 -0.77
N TYR A 279 16.03 -15.05 -0.48
CA TYR A 279 15.82 -16.20 0.39
C TYR A 279 16.50 -17.47 -0.12
N ASN A 280 16.40 -17.76 -1.43
CA ASN A 280 17.04 -18.94 -2.02
C ASN A 280 18.56 -18.85 -1.92
N GLN A 281 19.15 -17.68 -2.18
CA GLN A 281 20.60 -17.47 -2.03
C GLN A 281 21.07 -17.69 -0.60
N ILE A 282 20.34 -17.20 0.40
CA ILE A 282 20.69 -17.41 1.82
C ILE A 282 20.59 -18.88 2.21
N ASN A 283 19.56 -19.59 1.72
CA ASN A 283 19.39 -21.01 1.99
C ASN A 283 20.49 -21.87 1.33
N ASP A 284 20.91 -21.51 0.10
CA ASP A 284 22.01 -22.18 -0.59
C ASP A 284 23.36 -21.97 0.13
N ILE A 285 23.58 -20.80 0.74
CA ILE A 285 24.78 -20.52 1.56
C ILE A 285 24.78 -21.33 2.85
N ASN A 286 23.62 -21.54 3.48
CA ASN A 286 23.49 -22.32 4.72
C ASN A 286 23.52 -23.85 4.50
N LEU A 287 23.52 -24.33 3.25
CA LEU A 287 23.62 -25.75 2.90
C LEU A 287 25.06 -26.24 2.73
N PHE A 288 26.07 -25.37 2.85
CA PHE A 288 27.48 -25.73 2.89
C PHE A 288 28.10 -25.37 4.24
N PRO A 289 28.07 -26.28 5.24
CA PRO A 289 28.86 -26.17 6.46
C PRO A 289 30.36 -26.39 6.21
#